data_AF-A0A392UZS5-F1
#
_entry.id   AF-A0A392UZS5-F1
#
_cell.length_a   1.000
_cell.length_b   1.000
_cell.length_c   1.000
_cell.angle_alpha   90.00
_cell.angle_beta   90.00
_cell.angle_gamma   90.00
#
_symmetry.space_group_name_H-M   'P 1'
#
loop_
_entity.id
_entity.type
_entity.pdbx_description
1 polymer ?
#
loop_
_entity_poly.entity_id
_entity_poly.type
_entity_poly.pdbx_seq_one_letter_code
_entity_poly.pdbx_strand_id
1 'polypeptide(L)' 'ANPPPPPPPRRTLGDYGQRNDSEIANLGFQPVNPVAFDIKNTVLSALKEDRYFSSESQCPNLHLSHFYEACDYT' A
#
# COMPACT_ATOMS: atom_id res chain seq x y z
N ALA A 1 16.85 -8.08 37.34
CA ALA A 1 16.52 -7.21 36.19
C ALA A 1 15.22 -7.73 35.59
N ASN A 2 14.28 -6.84 35.26
CA ASN A 2 13.05 -7.25 34.58
C ASN A 2 13.33 -7.60 33.12
N PRO A 3 12.67 -8.62 32.54
CA PRO A 3 12.82 -8.93 31.13
C PRO A 3 12.30 -7.77 30.26
N PRO A 4 12.88 -7.55 29.07
CA PRO A 4 12.37 -6.56 28.14
C PRO A 4 10.94 -6.92 27.67
N PRO A 5 10.09 -5.92 27.38
CA PRO A 5 8.74 -6.16 26.87
C PRO A 5 8.78 -6.90 25.53
N PRO A 6 7.74 -7.69 25.22
CA PRO A 6 7.64 -8.39 23.95
C PRO A 6 7.59 -7.39 22.79
N PRO A 7 8.13 -7.76 21.62
CA PRO A 7 8.06 -6.92 20.43
C PRO A 7 6.59 -6.67 20.02
N PRO A 8 6.28 -5.50 19.44
CA PRO A 8 4.94 -5.20 18.95
C PRO A 8 4.45 -6.25 17.95
N PRO A 9 3.14 -6.55 17.90
CA PRO A 9 2.57 -7.40 16.86
C PRO A 9 2.91 -6.88 15.46
N ARG A 10 3.34 -7.78 14.57
CA ARG A 10 3.59 -7.43 13.16
C ARG A 10 2.26 -7.17 12.47
N ARG A 11 2.17 -6.06 11.74
CA ARG A 11 1.04 -5.83 10.84
C ARG A 11 1.15 -6.76 9.63
N THR A 12 0.04 -7.35 9.25
CA THR A 12 -0.13 -8.25 8.11
C THR A 12 -0.74 -7.50 6.93
N LEU A 13 -0.72 -8.12 5.74
CA LEU A 13 -1.40 -7.55 4.57
C LEU A 13 -2.91 -7.39 4.79
N GLY A 14 -3.51 -8.22 5.67
CA GLY A 14 -4.91 -8.11 6.06
C GLY A 14 -5.24 -6.84 6.87
N ASP A 15 -4.22 -6.16 7.42
CA ASP A 15 -4.37 -4.89 8.14
C ASP A 15 -4.28 -3.68 7.19
N TYR A 16 -4.05 -3.91 5.88
CA TYR A 16 -4.00 -2.86 4.87
C TYR A 16 -5.37 -2.16 4.75
N GLY A 17 -5.36 -0.83 4.84
CA GLY A 17 -6.58 -0.02 4.80
C GLY A 17 -7.35 0.06 6.13
N GLN A 18 -6.87 -0.60 7.19
CA GLN A 18 -7.45 -0.45 8.52
C GLN A 18 -7.16 0.97 9.06
N ARG A 19 -8.22 1.74 9.34
CA ARG A 19 -8.12 3.07 9.96
C ARG A 19 -7.64 2.90 11.40
N ASN A 20 -6.38 3.21 11.66
CA ASN A 20 -5.83 3.27 13.01
C ASN A 20 -5.75 4.75 13.42
N ASP A 21 -6.88 5.32 13.86
CA ASP A 21 -7.16 6.57 14.59
C ASP A 21 -6.29 7.85 14.46
N SER A 22 -5.20 7.90 13.69
CA SER A 22 -4.43 9.12 13.42
C SER A 22 -3.26 8.95 12.44
N GLU A 23 -2.78 7.74 12.19
CA GLU A 23 -1.61 7.54 11.33
C GLU A 23 -1.97 6.76 10.07
N ILE A 24 -1.53 7.32 8.93
CA ILE A 24 -1.62 6.77 7.59
C ILE A 24 -1.36 5.26 7.65
N ALA A 25 -2.31 4.47 7.13
CA ALA A 25 -2.37 3.00 7.22
C ALA A 25 -1.15 2.23 6.65
N ASN A 26 -0.15 2.94 6.13
CA ASN A 26 1.04 2.40 5.50
C ASN A 26 2.32 2.47 6.37
N LEU A 27 2.26 3.12 7.54
CA LEU A 27 3.41 3.16 8.46
C LEU A 27 3.55 1.81 9.19
N GLY A 28 4.30 0.88 8.60
CA GLY A 28 4.79 -0.30 9.31
C GLY A 28 4.56 -1.65 8.64
N PHE A 29 3.93 -1.70 7.46
CA PHE A 29 3.93 -2.95 6.69
C PHE A 29 5.29 -3.12 6.00
N GLN A 30 6.15 -3.91 6.63
CA GLN A 30 7.37 -4.43 6.03
C GLN A 30 7.12 -5.90 5.67
N PRO A 31 7.00 -6.24 4.38
CA PRO A 31 6.83 -7.63 3.98
C PRO A 31 8.03 -8.46 4.47
N VAL A 32 7.75 -9.64 5.03
CA VAL A 32 8.79 -10.54 5.57
C VAL A 32 9.81 -10.96 4.50
N ASN A 33 9.35 -11.01 3.25
CA ASN A 33 10.17 -11.22 2.07
C ASN A 33 10.05 -9.97 1.18
N PRO A 34 10.89 -8.93 1.37
CA PRO A 34 10.91 -7.81 0.47
C PRO A 34 11.44 -8.29 -0.88
N VAL A 35 10.54 -8.42 -1.85
CA VAL A 35 10.93 -8.65 -3.24
C VAL A 35 11.16 -7.29 -3.88
N ALA A 36 12.40 -7.02 -4.28
CA ALA A 36 12.70 -5.88 -5.13
C ALA A 36 12.25 -6.22 -6.56
N PHE A 37 11.40 -5.38 -7.13
CA PHE A 37 11.02 -5.44 -8.53
C PHE A 37 11.21 -4.06 -9.14
N ASP A 38 11.70 -4.04 -10.37
CA ASP A 38 11.83 -2.80 -11.13
C ASP A 38 10.49 -2.41 -11.73
N ILE A 39 9.99 -1.23 -11.34
CA ILE A 39 8.78 -0.65 -11.90
C ILE A 39 9.18 0.27 -13.05
N LYS A 40 8.62 0.05 -14.24
CA LYS A 40 8.81 0.97 -15.38
C LYS A 40 8.33 2.37 -14.99
N ASN A 41 9.10 3.41 -15.34
CA ASN A 41 8.74 4.78 -15.02
C ASN A 41 7.39 5.21 -15.65
N THR A 42 7.00 4.60 -16.78
CA THR A 42 5.70 4.81 -17.42
C THR A 42 4.54 4.37 -16.53
N VAL A 43 4.63 3.16 -15.96
CA VAL A 43 3.66 2.64 -14.98
C VAL A 43 3.57 3.56 -13.77
N LEU A 44 4.73 3.98 -13.24
CA LEU A 44 4.78 4.86 -12.07
C LEU A 44 4.15 6.23 -12.33
N SER A 45 4.36 6.81 -13.52
CA SER A 45 3.74 8.09 -13.91
C SER A 45 2.23 7.96 -14.04
N ALA A 46 1.72 6.92 -14.70
CA ALA A 46 0.28 6.68 -14.85
C ALA A 46 -0.41 6.54 -13.48
N LEU A 47 0.18 5.78 -12.55
CA LEU A 47 -0.33 5.64 -11.18
C LEU A 47 -0.31 6.95 -10.38
N LYS A 48 0.59 7.89 -10.71
CA LYS A 48 0.67 9.20 -10.05
C LYS A 48 -0.36 10.19 -10.58
N GLU A 49 -0.76 10.05 -11.84
CA GLU A 49 -1.81 10.87 -12.45
C GLU A 49 -3.17 10.54 -11.85
N ASP A 50 -3.49 9.26 -11.70
CA ASP A 50 -4.75 8.78 -11.13
C ASP A 50 -4.57 8.31 -9.68
N ARG A 51 -4.38 9.25 -8.75
CA ARG A 51 -4.19 8.92 -7.32
C ARG A 51 -5.49 8.70 -6.59
N TYR A 52 -5.49 7.73 -5.67
CA TYR A 52 -6.55 7.59 -4.69
C TYR A 52 -6.55 8.77 -3.71
N PHE A 53 -7.65 9.52 -3.67
CA PHE A 53 -7.75 10.72 -2.82
C PHE A 53 -8.28 10.43 -1.41
N SER A 54 -8.44 9.14 -1.04
CA SER A 54 -8.96 8.73 0.27
C SER A 54 -10.31 9.38 0.62
N SER A 55 -11.12 9.67 -0.39
CA SER A 55 -12.49 10.16 -0.21
C SER A 55 -13.42 8.99 0.13
N GLU A 56 -14.30 9.18 1.11
CA GLU A 56 -15.28 8.17 1.54
C GLU A 56 -16.30 7.83 0.44
N SER A 57 -16.49 8.74 -0.53
CA SER A 57 -17.38 8.53 -1.68
C SER A 57 -16.71 7.83 -2.88
N GLN A 58 -15.38 7.66 -2.86
CA GLN A 58 -14.64 7.08 -3.98
C GLN A 58 -14.43 5.58 -3.74
N CYS A 59 -14.81 4.75 -4.72
CA CYS A 59 -14.46 3.33 -4.70
C CYS A 59 -12.93 3.18 -4.56
N PRO A 60 -12.42 2.44 -3.55
CA PRO A 60 -10.98 2.34 -3.29
C PRO A 60 -10.16 1.87 -4.48
N ASN A 61 -10.75 1.08 -5.38
CA ASN A 61 -10.05 0.46 -6.51
C ASN A 61 -10.27 1.18 -7.85
N LEU A 62 -11.05 2.27 -7.90
CA LEU A 62 -11.35 2.95 -9.18
C LEU A 62 -10.08 3.46 -9.87
N HIS A 63 -9.15 4.03 -9.11
CA HIS A 63 -7.86 4.53 -9.60
C HIS A 63 -6.94 3.43 -10.19
N LEU A 64 -7.30 2.16 -10.03
CA LEU A 64 -6.60 1.01 -10.60
C LEU A 64 -7.30 0.45 -11.84
N SER A 65 -8.40 1.05 -12.31
CA SER A 65 -9.17 0.55 -13.45
C SER A 65 -8.34 0.44 -14.74
N HIS A 66 -7.35 1.31 -14.90
CA HIS A 66 -6.44 1.35 -16.05
C HIS A 66 -5.08 0.72 -15.76
N PHE A 67 -4.92 0.00 -14.64
CA PHE A 67 -3.62 -0.53 -14.23
C PHE A 67 -3.00 -1.48 -15.27
N TYR A 68 -3.79 -2.39 -15.84
CA TYR A 68 -3.30 -3.33 -16.87
C TYR A 68 -2.82 -2.62 -18.14
N GLU A 69 -3.54 -1.57 -18.55
CA GLU A 69 -3.16 -0.70 -19.66
C GLU A 69 -1.85 0.03 -19.35
N ALA A 70 -1.72 0.62 -18.15
CA ALA A 70 -0.49 1.27 -17.70
C ALA A 70 0.71 0.33 -17.65
N CYS A 71 0.48 -0.97 -17.40
CA CYS A 71 1.51 -2.01 -17.40
C CYS A 71 1.95 -2.47 -18.80
N ASP A 72 1.32 -2.00 -19.87
CA ASP A 72 1.42 -2.60 -21.21
C ASP A 72 1.16 -4.12 -21.18
N TYR A 73 0.27 -4.56 -20.29
CA TYR A 73 -0.07 -5.97 -20.14
C TYR A 73 -1.13 -6.34 -21.18
N THR A 74 -0.69 -6.59 -22.41
CA THR A 74 -1.52 -7.06 -23.54
C THR A 74 -1.26 -8.52 -23.87
#